data_AF-A0A2R6HSI7-F1
#
_entry.id   AF-A0A2R6HSI7-F1
#
_cell.length_a   1.000
_cell.length_b   1.000
_cell.length_c   1.000
_cell.angle_alpha   90.00
_cell.angle_beta   90.00
_cell.angle_gamma   90.00
#
_symmetry.space_group_name_H-M   'P 1'
#
loop_
_entity.id
_entity.type
_entity.pdbx_description
1 polymer ?
#
loop_
_entity_poly.entity_id
_entity_poly.type
_entity_poly.pdbx_seq_one_letter_code
_entity_poly.pdbx_strand_id
1 'polypeptide(L)'
;MYADLDFWLALLKNDDWLNDRAERLLEKYEGELEVSLATFIELFLVEERFAFDRERAVTAILELVTYSGDPDVVYQASEHIDEGLNTFDAFHAALSGGDIASSDDAYDDLGGVERVRLEPDESG
;
A
#
# COMPACT_ATOMS: atom_id res chain seq x y z
N MET A 1 -3.67 10.85 -16.46
CA MET A 1 -2.81 11.82 -15.73
C MET A 1 -2.41 11.15 -14.44
N TYR A 2 -1.11 11.08 -14.16
CA TYR A 2 -0.62 10.46 -12.93
C TYR A 2 -0.81 11.38 -11.73
N ALA A 3 -1.38 10.87 -10.64
CA ALA A 3 -1.56 11.59 -9.37
C ALA A 3 -0.68 10.94 -8.28
N ASP A 4 0.17 11.75 -7.65
CA ASP A 4 1.01 11.35 -6.52
C ASP A 4 0.22 11.33 -5.20
N LEU A 5 0.87 10.89 -4.11
CA LEU A 5 0.22 10.76 -2.81
C LEU A 5 -0.31 12.09 -2.26
N ASP A 6 0.37 13.20 -2.51
CA ASP A 6 -0.03 14.52 -2.01
C ASP A 6 -1.45 14.91 -2.48
N PHE A 7 -1.83 14.54 -3.71
CA PHE A 7 -3.19 14.73 -4.21
C PHE A 7 -4.24 14.00 -3.36
N TRP A 8 -3.97 12.74 -3.01
CA TRP A 8 -4.88 11.91 -2.23
C TRP A 8 -4.94 12.32 -0.76
N LEU A 9 -3.79 12.70 -0.18
CA LEU A 9 -3.74 13.24 1.17
C LEU A 9 -4.49 14.58 1.29
N ALA A 10 -4.50 15.40 0.23
CA ALA A 10 -5.29 16.62 0.21
C ALA A 10 -6.80 16.34 0.23
N LEU A 11 -7.26 15.25 -0.38
CA LEU A 11 -8.66 14.80 -0.32
C LEU A 11 -9.01 14.18 1.05
N LEU A 12 -8.06 13.47 1.67
CA LEU A 12 -8.24 12.85 2.98
C LEU A 12 -8.27 13.88 4.13
N LYS A 13 -7.47 14.94 4.01
CA LYS A 13 -7.39 16.02 5.00
C LYS A 13 -8.53 17.01 4.79
N ASN A 14 -9.38 17.13 5.80
CA ASN A 14 -10.52 18.05 5.84
C ASN A 14 -10.12 19.49 6.20
N ASP A 15 -8.95 19.96 5.73
CA ASP A 15 -8.37 21.28 6.08
C ASP A 15 -8.11 22.13 4.81
N ASP A 16 -8.70 23.32 4.78
CA ASP A 16 -9.09 23.99 3.53
C ASP A 16 -8.03 24.91 2.90
N TRP A 17 -7.59 24.47 1.71
CA TRP A 17 -7.38 25.22 0.44
C TRP A 17 -6.87 24.24 -0.63
N LEU A 18 -6.19 23.18 -0.20
CA LEU A 18 -5.77 22.06 -1.04
C LEU A 18 -6.92 21.09 -1.30
N ASN A 19 -7.80 20.85 -0.32
CA ASN A 19 -8.96 19.96 -0.47
C ASN A 19 -9.89 20.43 -1.61
N ASP A 20 -10.43 21.64 -1.50
CA ASP A 20 -11.18 22.36 -2.54
C ASP A 20 -10.54 22.27 -3.95
N ARG A 21 -9.20 22.39 -4.01
CA ARG A 21 -8.47 22.34 -5.28
C ARG A 21 -8.34 20.91 -5.80
N ALA A 22 -8.09 19.94 -4.92
CA ALA A 22 -8.03 18.54 -5.26
C ALA A 22 -9.39 18.04 -5.73
N GLU A 23 -10.49 18.41 -5.08
CA GLU A 23 -11.86 18.08 -5.51
C GLU A 23 -12.16 18.62 -6.91
N ARG A 24 -11.89 19.91 -7.17
CA ARG A 24 -12.07 20.48 -8.53
C ARG A 24 -11.21 19.80 -9.59
N LEU A 25 -10.02 19.34 -9.23
CA LEU A 25 -9.14 18.62 -10.15
C LEU A 25 -9.64 17.18 -10.37
N LEU A 26 -10.14 16.53 -9.32
CA LEU A 26 -10.76 15.20 -9.38
C LEU A 26 -11.98 15.22 -10.30
N GLU A 27 -12.89 16.18 -10.13
CA GLU A 27 -14.05 16.37 -11.02
C GLU A 27 -13.63 16.65 -12.47
N LYS A 28 -12.58 17.46 -12.66
CA LYS A 28 -12.12 17.84 -14.00
C LYS A 28 -11.47 16.69 -14.77
N TYR A 29 -10.77 15.80 -14.07
CA TYR A 29 -10.01 14.69 -14.65
C TYR A 29 -10.59 13.33 -14.24
N GLU A 30 -11.87 13.28 -13.92
CA GLU A 30 -12.58 12.05 -13.52
C GLU A 30 -12.39 10.96 -14.59
N GLY A 31 -12.00 9.76 -14.16
CA GLY A 31 -11.70 8.64 -15.06
C GLY A 31 -10.41 8.79 -15.88
N GLU A 32 -9.71 9.93 -15.79
CA GLU A 32 -8.39 10.15 -16.41
C GLU A 32 -7.24 10.08 -15.40
N LEU A 33 -7.51 10.05 -14.09
CA LEU A 33 -6.48 9.95 -13.06
C LEU A 33 -5.98 8.51 -12.92
N GLU A 34 -4.66 8.39 -12.78
CA GLU A 34 -3.97 7.11 -12.62
C GLU A 34 -3.03 7.17 -11.40
N VAL A 35 -2.88 6.02 -10.73
CA VAL A 35 -1.90 5.83 -9.64
C VAL A 35 -1.07 4.58 -9.89
N SER A 36 -0.02 4.39 -9.11
CA SER A 36 0.78 3.16 -9.13
C SER A 36 0.90 2.55 -7.73
N LEU A 37 1.52 1.37 -7.66
CA LEU A 37 1.83 0.73 -6.38
C LEU A 37 2.66 1.65 -5.46
N ALA A 38 3.49 2.52 -6.02
CA ALA A 38 4.28 3.49 -5.26
C ALA A 38 3.40 4.42 -4.41
N THR A 39 2.24 4.84 -4.93
CA THR A 39 1.29 5.68 -4.18
C THR A 39 0.79 4.98 -2.90
N PHE A 40 0.54 3.67 -2.96
CA PHE A 40 0.08 2.90 -1.81
C PHE A 40 1.21 2.58 -0.83
N ILE A 41 2.42 2.31 -1.33
CA ILE A 41 3.62 2.19 -0.47
C ILE A 41 3.84 3.49 0.31
N GLU A 42 3.79 4.64 -0.37
CA GLU A 42 3.92 5.93 0.31
C GLU A 42 2.78 6.17 1.30
N LEU A 43 1.55 5.82 0.96
CA LEU A 43 0.39 5.97 1.86
C LEU A 43 0.63 5.21 3.16
N PHE A 44 1.10 3.96 3.09
CA PHE A 44 1.34 3.12 4.27
C PHE A 44 2.51 3.66 5.10
N LEU A 45 3.58 4.14 4.47
CA LEU A 45 4.68 4.83 5.17
C LEU A 45 4.23 6.12 5.87
N VAL A 46 3.27 6.85 5.31
CA VAL A 46 2.69 8.03 5.96
C VAL A 46 1.84 7.62 7.16
N GLU A 47 1.07 6.54 7.05
CA GLU A 47 0.23 6.01 8.11
C GLU A 47 1.05 5.64 9.36
N GLU A 48 2.23 5.03 9.19
CA GLU A 48 3.17 4.72 10.27
C GLU A 48 3.54 5.96 11.12
N ARG A 49 3.45 7.17 10.55
CA ARG A 49 3.77 8.44 11.24
C ARG A 49 2.53 9.23 11.64
N PHE A 50 1.42 9.04 10.93
CA PHE A 50 0.18 9.77 11.09
C PHE A 50 -0.97 8.79 10.94
N ALA A 51 -1.49 8.30 12.07
CA ALA A 51 -2.57 7.31 12.05
C ALA A 51 -3.81 7.81 11.29
N PHE A 52 -4.27 7.02 10.33
CA PHE A 52 -5.55 7.16 9.65
C PHE A 52 -6.07 5.77 9.28
N ASP A 53 -7.34 5.69 8.85
CA ASP A 53 -7.95 4.45 8.40
C ASP A 53 -7.37 4.03 7.04
N ARG A 54 -6.35 3.15 7.07
CA ARG A 54 -5.58 2.68 5.92
C ARG A 54 -6.46 2.00 4.88
N GLU A 55 -7.30 1.06 5.30
CA GLU A 55 -8.19 0.29 4.42
C GLU A 55 -9.21 1.20 3.72
N ARG A 56 -9.79 2.14 4.48
CA ARG A 56 -10.69 3.15 3.91
C ARG A 56 -9.99 4.05 2.90
N ALA A 57 -8.76 4.48 3.18
CA ALA A 57 -7.99 5.31 2.26
C ALA A 57 -7.64 4.57 0.96
N VAL A 58 -7.21 3.31 1.05
CA VAL A 58 -6.95 2.43 -0.10
C VAL A 58 -8.20 2.31 -0.98
N THR A 59 -9.33 1.95 -0.36
CA THR A 59 -10.59 1.75 -1.08
C THR A 59 -11.05 3.04 -1.76
N ALA A 60 -10.99 4.17 -1.05
CA ALA A 60 -11.37 5.47 -1.62
C ALA A 60 -10.49 5.85 -2.83
N ILE A 61 -9.18 5.61 -2.78
CA ILE A 61 -8.29 5.90 -3.91
C ILE A 61 -8.65 4.99 -5.09
N LEU A 62 -8.78 3.68 -4.86
CA LEU A 62 -9.07 2.69 -5.92
C LEU A 62 -10.44 2.91 -6.59
N GLU A 63 -11.44 3.44 -5.87
CA GLU A 63 -12.75 3.79 -6.43
C GLU A 63 -12.70 5.03 -7.35
N LEU A 64 -11.73 5.92 -7.15
CA LEU A 64 -11.65 7.22 -7.82
C LEU A 64 -10.67 7.26 -9.00
N VAL A 65 -9.87 6.22 -9.21
CA VAL A 65 -8.76 6.21 -10.18
C VAL A 65 -8.68 4.95 -11.01
N THR A 66 -7.95 5.05 -12.11
CA THR A 66 -7.43 3.87 -12.80
C THR A 66 -6.15 3.40 -12.12
N TYR A 67 -6.14 2.14 -11.67
CA TYR A 67 -4.94 1.46 -11.19
C TYR A 67 -4.67 0.26 -12.08
N SER A 68 -3.49 0.21 -12.71
CA SER A 68 -3.13 -0.86 -13.65
C SER A 68 -2.48 -2.07 -12.98
N GLY A 69 -2.20 -1.99 -11.68
CA GLY A 69 -1.70 -3.11 -10.88
C GLY A 69 -2.84 -3.99 -10.36
N ASP A 70 -2.47 -4.94 -9.51
CA ASP A 70 -3.43 -5.80 -8.84
C ASP A 70 -3.86 -5.18 -7.51
N PRO A 71 -5.13 -4.75 -7.34
CA PRO A 71 -5.61 -4.21 -6.06
C PRO A 71 -5.43 -5.16 -4.89
N ASP A 72 -5.50 -6.48 -5.13
CA ASP A 72 -5.39 -7.49 -4.07
C ASP A 72 -4.03 -7.42 -3.38
N VAL A 73 -2.96 -7.05 -4.09
CA VAL A 73 -1.63 -6.83 -3.50
C VAL A 73 -1.65 -5.73 -2.44
N VAL A 74 -2.43 -4.65 -2.66
CA VAL A 74 -2.51 -3.53 -1.71
C VAL A 74 -3.30 -3.95 -0.45
N TYR A 75 -4.38 -4.70 -0.64
CA TYR A 75 -5.19 -5.21 0.47
C TYR A 75 -4.42 -6.26 1.28
N GLN A 76 -3.75 -7.21 0.63
CA GLN A 76 -2.89 -8.20 1.29
C GLN A 76 -1.75 -7.54 2.06
N ALA A 77 -1.10 -6.52 1.50
CA ALA A 77 -0.10 -5.74 2.22
C ALA A 77 -0.71 -5.06 3.46
N SER A 78 -1.95 -4.57 3.38
CA SER A 78 -2.64 -4.01 4.55
C SER A 78 -2.86 -5.06 5.64
N GLU A 79 -3.25 -6.28 5.27
CA GLU A 79 -3.42 -7.41 6.20
C GLU A 79 -2.10 -7.82 6.85
N HIS A 80 -1.02 -7.94 6.06
CA HIS A 80 0.31 -8.28 6.59
C HIS A 80 0.89 -7.24 7.55
N ILE A 81 0.53 -5.96 7.40
CA ILE A 81 0.88 -4.94 8.41
C ILE A 81 0.12 -5.18 9.72
N ASP A 82 -1.15 -5.58 9.65
CA ASP A 82 -1.94 -5.92 10.85
C ASP A 82 -1.40 -7.20 11.53
N GLU A 83 -0.74 -8.08 10.76
CA GLU A 83 0.02 -9.24 11.25
C GLU A 83 1.40 -8.87 11.82
N GLY A 84 1.83 -7.61 11.68
CA GLY A 84 3.02 -7.06 12.34
C GLY A 84 4.21 -6.77 11.44
N LEU A 85 4.09 -6.92 10.11
CA LEU A 85 5.14 -6.49 9.19
C LEU A 85 5.21 -4.96 9.08
N ASN A 86 6.39 -4.45 8.76
CA ASN A 86 6.51 -3.07 8.29
C ASN A 86 6.01 -2.94 6.85
N THR A 87 5.80 -1.68 6.39
CA THR A 87 5.24 -1.41 5.06
C THR A 87 5.97 -2.15 3.93
N PHE A 88 7.30 -2.12 3.89
CA PHE A 88 8.03 -2.71 2.77
C PHE A 88 7.93 -4.24 2.77
N ASP A 89 8.08 -4.87 3.95
CA ASP A 89 7.97 -6.32 4.06
C ASP A 89 6.56 -6.81 3.74
N ALA A 90 5.53 -6.06 4.13
CA ALA A 90 4.14 -6.36 3.79
C ALA A 90 3.88 -6.35 2.29
N PHE A 91 4.41 -5.37 1.56
CA PHE A 91 4.30 -5.35 0.10
C PHE A 91 5.14 -6.46 -0.55
N HIS A 92 6.31 -6.80 -0.01
CA HIS A 92 7.08 -7.94 -0.50
C HIS A 92 6.36 -9.27 -0.30
N ALA A 93 5.75 -9.49 0.87
CA ALA A 93 4.90 -10.65 1.16
C ALA A 93 3.74 -10.75 0.17
N ALA A 94 2.97 -9.67 -0.01
CA ALA A 94 1.84 -9.66 -0.94
C ALA A 94 2.26 -9.92 -2.39
N LEU A 95 3.34 -9.27 -2.85
CA LEU A 95 3.86 -9.44 -4.21
C LEU A 95 4.48 -10.83 -4.46
N SER A 96 4.87 -11.55 -3.42
CA SER A 96 5.48 -12.88 -3.54
C SER A 96 4.53 -13.93 -4.13
N GLY A 97 3.22 -13.73 -3.94
CA GLY A 97 2.20 -14.70 -4.34
C GLY A 97 2.24 -16.02 -3.57
N GLY A 98 2.97 -16.08 -2.44
CA GLY A 98 2.96 -17.21 -1.51
C GLY A 98 4.34 -17.70 -1.10
N ASP A 99 5.39 -17.55 -1.91
CA ASP A 99 6.75 -18.01 -1.58
C ASP A 99 7.74 -16.83 -1.62
N ILE A 100 8.48 -16.61 -0.53
CA ILE A 100 9.46 -15.51 -0.44
C ILE A 100 10.85 -15.99 -0.06
N ALA A 101 11.85 -15.70 -0.90
CA ALA A 101 13.26 -15.96 -0.57
C ALA A 101 13.83 -14.82 0.28
N SER A 102 14.02 -15.06 1.58
CA SER A 102 14.43 -14.02 2.53
C SER A 102 15.22 -14.56 3.72
N SER A 103 16.06 -13.70 4.30
CA SER A 103 16.74 -13.92 5.59
C SER A 103 15.96 -13.36 6.78
N ASP A 104 14.91 -12.57 6.52
CA ASP A 104 14.09 -11.99 7.57
C ASP A 104 13.12 -13.04 8.11
N ASP A 105 13.17 -13.31 9.41
CA ASP A 105 12.30 -14.29 10.06
C ASP A 105 10.89 -13.75 10.33
N ALA A 106 10.64 -12.45 10.13
CA ALA A 106 9.31 -11.86 10.27
C ALA A 106 8.25 -12.53 9.36
N TYR A 107 8.67 -13.13 8.24
CA TYR A 107 7.77 -13.87 7.36
C TYR A 107 7.35 -15.25 7.89
N ASP A 108 8.07 -15.83 8.87
CA ASP A 108 7.79 -17.19 9.37
C ASP A 108 6.47 -17.28 10.15
N ASP A 109 5.96 -16.15 10.67
CA ASP A 109 4.73 -16.07 11.47
C ASP A 109 3.48 -15.73 10.62
N LEU A 110 3.63 -15.50 9.31
CA LEU A 110 2.53 -15.06 8.45
C LEU A 110 1.63 -16.21 7.99
N GLY A 111 0.33 -15.91 7.87
CA GLY A 111 -0.62 -16.80 7.20
C GLY A 111 -0.49 -16.71 5.68
N GLY A 112 -0.19 -17.82 5.02
CA GLY A 112 -0.25 -17.90 3.54
C GLY A 112 1.00 -17.43 2.81
N VAL A 113 2.10 -17.17 3.53
CA VAL A 113 3.43 -16.90 2.97
C VAL A 113 4.40 -17.95 3.51
N GLU A 114 5.16 -18.60 2.63
CA GLU A 114 6.21 -19.56 2.95
C GLU A 114 7.58 -18.91 2.70
N ARG A 115 8.39 -18.78 3.76
CA ARG A 115 9.76 -18.28 3.64
C ARG A 115 10.72 -19.38 3.16
N VAL A 116 11.29 -19.18 1.98
CA VAL A 116 12.48 -19.91 1.52
C VAL A 116 13.71 -19.27 2.16
N ARG A 117 14.26 -19.93 3.17
CA ARG A 117 15.37 -19.41 3.98
C ARG A 117 16.63 -19.17 3.17
N LEU A 118 17.28 -18.03 3.37
CA LEU A 118 18.60 -17.73 2.82
C LEU A 118 19.73 -18.30 3.69
N GLU A 119 19.48 -18.52 4.97
CA GLU A 119 20.45 -19.14 5.88
C GLU A 119 20.73 -20.60 5.46
N PRO A 120 21.98 -21.07 5.59
CA PRO A 120 22.25 -22.49 5.43
C PRO A 120 21.50 -23.29 6.49
N ASP A 121 20.99 -24.47 6.13
CA ASP A 121 20.47 -25.43 7.10
C ASP A 121 21.54 -25.65 8.18
N GLU A 122 21.16 -25.58 9.46
CA GLU A 122 22.06 -25.83 10.59
C GLU A 122 22.58 -27.28 10.51
N SER A 123 23.67 -27.46 9.77
CA SER A 123 24.39 -28.70 9.55
C SER A 123 25.84 -28.35 9.22
N GLY A 124 26.56 -27.94 10.27
CA GLY A 124 28.01 -27.74 10.31
C GLY A 124 28.58 -28.24 11.62
#